data_AF-Q5RF47-F1
#
_entry.id   AF-Q5RF47-F1
#
_cell.length_a   1.000
_cell.length_b   1.000
_cell.length_c   1.000
_cell.angle_alpha   90.00
_cell.angle_beta   90.00
_cell.angle_gamma   90.00
#
_symmetry.space_group_name_H-M   'P 1'
#
loop_
_entity.id
_entity.type
_entity.pdbx_description
1 polymer ?
#
loop_
_entity_poly.entity_id
_entity_poly.type
_entity_poly.pdbx_seq_one_letter_code
_entity_poly.pdbx_strand_id
1 'polypeptide(L)'
;MEELNFLKRYKGPSDHWIGLRRESSHHIWEWTDNMEYNNTLAIRGGGECAFLNDNGVNSDRIYINRKWICSKPNSYVYSCQLCPH
;
A
#
# COMPACT_ATOMS: atom_id res chain seq x y z
N MET A 1 4.18 -10.36 2.71
CA MET A 1 2.95 -10.94 2.13
C MET A 1 1.78 -10.99 3.12
N GLU A 2 2.03 -11.23 4.41
CA GLU A 2 0.98 -11.31 5.44
C GLU A 2 0.08 -10.07 5.51
N GLU A 3 0.67 -8.88 5.57
CA GLU A 3 -0.10 -7.62 5.63
C GLU A 3 -0.96 -7.38 4.37
N LEU A 4 -0.42 -7.65 3.17
CA LEU A 4 -1.22 -7.53 1.94
C LEU A 4 -2.43 -8.48 1.97
N ASN A 5 -2.24 -9.72 2.42
CA ASN A 5 -3.34 -10.69 2.53
C ASN A 5 -4.40 -10.22 3.54
N PHE A 6 -3.97 -9.63 4.65
CA PHE A 6 -4.86 -9.00 5.62
C PHE A 6 -5.65 -7.86 4.97
N LEU A 7 -4.99 -6.91 4.31
CA LEU A 7 -5.65 -5.79 3.65
C LEU A 7 -6.63 -6.25 2.57
N LYS A 8 -6.25 -7.22 1.73
CA LYS A 8 -7.13 -7.79 0.71
C LYS A 8 -8.38 -8.43 1.31
N ARG A 9 -8.24 -9.13 2.44
CA ARG A 9 -9.36 -9.78 3.13
C ARG A 9 -10.34 -8.77 3.74
N TYR A 10 -9.84 -7.64 4.25
CA TYR A 10 -10.64 -6.71 5.06
C TYR A 10 -10.96 -5.37 4.40
N LYS A 11 -10.41 -5.04 3.22
CA LYS A 11 -10.75 -3.80 2.48
C LYS A 11 -12.23 -3.69 2.11
N GLY A 12 -12.97 -4.80 2.13
CA GLY A 12 -14.36 -4.86 1.67
C GLY A 12 -14.48 -4.72 0.14
N PRO A 13 -15.66 -4.32 -0.37
CA PRO A 13 -15.96 -4.37 -1.80
C PRO A 13 -15.33 -3.22 -2.60
N SER A 14 -14.91 -2.14 -1.96
CA SER A 14 -14.33 -0.99 -2.65
C SER A 14 -12.85 -1.22 -2.98
N ASP A 15 -12.40 -0.59 -4.06
CA ASP A 15 -10.98 -0.43 -4.35
C ASP A 15 -10.41 0.72 -3.50
N HIS A 16 -9.17 0.57 -3.07
CA HIS A 16 -8.54 1.53 -2.16
C HIS A 16 -7.16 1.95 -2.64
N TRP A 17 -6.90 3.25 -2.68
CA TRP A 17 -5.55 3.79 -2.79
C TRP A 17 -4.68 3.27 -1.65
N ILE A 18 -3.44 2.93 -1.99
CA ILE A 18 -2.36 2.63 -1.03
C ILE A 18 -1.23 3.64 -1.24
N GLY A 19 -0.38 3.81 -0.23
CA GLY A 19 0.65 4.85 -0.19
C GLY A 19 1.84 4.63 -1.12
N LEU A 20 1.60 4.32 -2.39
CA LEU A 20 2.63 4.05 -3.38
C LEU A 20 2.35 4.83 -4.68
N ARG A 21 3.36 5.54 -5.18
CA ARG A 21 3.26 6.40 -6.36
C ARG A 21 4.50 6.32 -7.23
N ARG A 22 4.42 6.83 -8.46
CA ARG A 22 5.54 7.10 -9.36
C ARG A 22 5.24 8.34 -10.19
N GLU A 23 6.26 9.02 -10.70
CA GLU A 23 6.07 10.23 -11.51
C GLU A 23 5.52 9.93 -12.92
N SER A 24 5.93 8.83 -13.52
CA SER A 24 5.41 8.36 -14.80
C SER A 24 5.62 6.85 -14.96
N SER A 25 5.10 6.25 -16.05
CA SER A 25 5.21 4.82 -16.31
C SER A 25 6.64 4.26 -16.32
N HIS A 26 7.65 5.10 -16.53
CA HIS A 26 9.06 4.73 -16.57
C HIS A 26 9.80 4.92 -15.25
N HIS A 27 9.21 5.61 -14.29
CA HIS A 27 9.82 5.88 -12.99
C HIS A 27 9.62 4.72 -12.02
N ILE A 28 10.54 4.62 -11.07
CA ILE A 28 10.49 3.66 -9.96
C ILE A 28 9.32 4.04 -9.06
N TRP A 29 8.70 3.02 -8.45
CA TRP A 29 7.66 3.23 -7.45
C TRP A 29 8.29 3.68 -6.13
N GLU A 30 7.67 4.64 -5.46
CA GLU A 30 8.09 5.17 -4.18
C GLU A 30 6.95 5.13 -3.17
N TRP A 31 7.30 4.86 -1.92
CA TRP A 31 6.42 5.00 -0.77
C TRP A 31 6.23 6.49 -0.41
N THR A 32 5.27 6.76 0.48
CA THR A 32 4.97 8.13 0.94
C THR A 32 6.12 8.81 1.68
N ASP A 33 7.12 8.06 2.14
CA ASP A 33 8.35 8.55 2.78
C ASP A 33 9.51 8.73 1.78
N ASN A 34 9.22 8.65 0.47
CA ASN A 34 10.17 8.72 -0.63
C ASN A 34 11.20 7.57 -0.66
N MET A 35 10.95 6.47 0.06
CA MET A 35 11.74 5.25 -0.10
C MET A 35 11.31 4.51 -1.36
N GLU A 36 12.29 3.99 -2.11
CA GLU A 36 12.04 3.16 -3.28
C GLU A 36 11.29 1.87 -2.90
N TYR A 37 10.41 1.44 -3.80
CA TYR A 37 9.69 0.20 -3.68
C TYR A 37 10.56 -0.99 -4.06
N ASN A 38 10.68 -1.95 -3.15
CA ASN A 38 11.52 -3.15 -3.33
C ASN A 38 11.00 -4.16 -4.37
N ASN A 39 10.00 -3.81 -5.19
CA ASN A 39 9.43 -4.66 -6.26
C ASN A 39 8.99 -6.07 -5.79
N THR A 40 8.58 -6.20 -4.52
CA THR A 40 8.19 -7.48 -3.93
C THR A 40 6.87 -8.04 -4.47
N LEU A 41 6.03 -7.18 -5.06
CA LEU A 41 4.77 -7.53 -5.68
C LEU A 41 4.66 -6.79 -7.02
N ALA A 42 4.14 -7.47 -8.04
CA ALA A 42 3.88 -6.85 -9.32
C ALA A 42 2.72 -5.86 -9.20
N ILE A 43 2.96 -4.60 -9.59
CA ILE A 43 1.94 -3.57 -9.71
C ILE A 43 1.50 -3.54 -11.17
N ARG A 44 0.23 -3.83 -11.41
CA ARG A 44 -0.35 -3.83 -12.77
C ARG A 44 -0.74 -2.41 -13.19
N GLY A 45 -1.03 -2.22 -14.47
CA GLY A 45 -1.52 -0.95 -15.01
C GLY A 45 -0.44 0.07 -15.36
N GLY A 46 -0.88 1.21 -15.89
CA GLY A 46 -0.01 2.29 -16.41
C GLY A 46 -0.11 3.60 -15.65
N GLY A 47 -0.88 3.67 -14.56
CA GLY A 47 -1.10 4.89 -13.80
C GLY A 47 0.05 5.26 -12.85
N GLU A 48 -0.07 6.44 -12.27
CA GLU A 48 0.92 7.05 -11.38
C GLU A 48 0.69 6.66 -9.91
N CYS A 49 -0.53 6.29 -9.53
CA CYS A 49 -0.88 5.91 -8.16
C CYS A 49 -1.30 4.45 -8.07
N ALA A 50 -0.89 3.75 -7.01
CA ALA A 50 -1.24 2.35 -6.80
C ALA A 50 -2.49 2.20 -5.91
N PHE A 51 -3.35 1.26 -6.26
CA PHE A 51 -4.52 0.87 -5.50
C PHE A 51 -4.62 -0.65 -5.34
N LEU A 52 -5.31 -1.05 -4.28
CA LEU A 52 -5.61 -2.43 -3.96
C LEU A 52 -7.02 -2.79 -4.42
N ASN A 53 -7.14 -3.90 -5.15
CA ASN A 53 -8.40 -4.54 -5.52
C ASN A 53 -8.36 -6.05 -5.19
N ASP A 54 -9.38 -6.79 -5.59
CA ASP A 54 -9.51 -8.22 -5.28
C ASP A 54 -8.41 -9.07 -5.95
N ASN A 55 -7.88 -8.60 -7.08
CA ASN A 55 -6.84 -9.27 -7.84
C ASN A 55 -5.42 -8.95 -7.33
N GLY A 56 -5.25 -7.87 -6.58
CA GLY A 56 -3.96 -7.44 -6.04
C GLY A 56 -3.74 -5.94 -6.21
N VAL A 57 -2.49 -5.55 -6.47
CA VAL A 57 -2.11 -4.15 -6.62
C VAL A 57 -2.14 -3.76 -8.10
N ASN A 58 -2.86 -2.69 -8.42
CA ASN A 58 -2.98 -2.14 -9.76
C ASN A 58 -2.74 -0.61 -9.69
N SER A 59 -2.62 0.05 -10.84
CA SER A 59 -2.35 1.48 -10.90
C SER A 59 -3.35 2.20 -11.80
N ASP A 60 -3.64 3.44 -11.43
CA ASP A 60 -4.58 4.31 -12.13
C ASP A 60 -4.16 5.77 -11.96
N ARG A 61 -4.81 6.67 -12.69
CA ARG A 61 -4.49 8.10 -12.67
C ARG A 61 -4.91 8.74 -11.36
N ILE A 62 -4.17 9.75 -10.92
CA ILE A 62 -4.32 10.38 -9.59
C ILE A 62 -5.73 10.94 -9.36
N TYR A 63 -6.41 11.39 -10.41
CA TYR A 63 -7.71 12.05 -10.32
C TYR A 63 -8.89 11.08 -10.14
N ILE A 64 -8.64 9.77 -10.16
CA ILE A 64 -9.69 8.77 -9.99
C ILE A 64 -10.11 8.71 -8.52
N ASN A 65 -11.41 8.88 -8.27
CA ASN A 65 -11.96 8.80 -6.92
C ASN A 65 -11.96 7.35 -6.43
N ARG A 66 -11.24 7.08 -5.34
CA ARG A 66 -11.25 5.81 -4.61
C ARG A 66 -11.15 6.07 -3.10
N LYS A 67 -11.53 5.08 -2.30
CA LYS A 67 -11.24 5.11 -0.85
C LYS A 67 -9.73 4.95 -0.63
N TRP A 68 -9.26 5.08 0.61
CA TRP A 68 -7.83 4.95 0.93
C TRP A 68 -7.62 4.08 2.17
N ILE A 69 -6.46 3.42 2.22
CA ILE A 69 -5.97 2.70 3.40
C ILE A 69 -4.76 3.48 3.92
N CYS A 70 -4.81 3.89 5.19
CA CYS A 70 -3.67 4.49 5.89
C CYS A 70 -2.96 3.44 6.74
N SER A 71 -1.64 3.49 6.79
CA SER A 71 -0.82 2.73 7.73
C SER A 71 -0.02 3.68 8.62
N LYS A 72 0.24 3.24 9.85
CA LYS A 72 1.19 3.90 10.75
C LYS A 72 1.89 2.84 11.60
N PRO A 73 3.18 3.02 11.92
CA PRO A 73 3.85 2.15 12.88
C PRO A 73 3.09 2.16 14.21
N ASN A 74 2.90 0.98 14.81
CA ASN A 74 2.33 0.88 16.14
C ASN A 74 3.43 1.11 17.19
N SER A 75 3.52 2.32 17.75
CA SER A 75 4.50 2.66 18.78
C SER A 75 4.33 1.89 20.09
N TYR A 76 3.16 1.28 20.33
CA TYR A 76 2.86 0.53 21.55
C TYR A 76 3.41 -0.91 21.55
N VAL A 77 3.96 -1.38 20.43
CA VAL A 77 4.59 -2.73 20.38
C VAL A 77 5.78 -2.81 21.33
N TYR A 78 6.55 -1.72 21.49
CA TYR A 78 7.69 -1.65 22.41
C TYR A 78 7.27 -1.69 23.89
N SER A 79 6.07 -1.21 24.24
CA SER A 79 5.54 -1.30 25.61
C SER A 79 5.05 -2.69 25.99
N CYS A 80 4.66 -3.51 25.01
CA CYS A 80 4.22 -4.90 25.26
C CYS A 80 5.40 -5.89 25.42
N GLN A 81 6.63 -5.48 25.09
CA GLN A 81 7.85 -6.30 25.29
C GLN A 81 8.47 -6.11 26.69
N LEU A 82 7.94 -5.20 27.50
CA LEU A 82 8.40 -4.92 28.86
C LEU A 82 7.56 -5.63 29.93
N CYS A 83 7.02 -6.82 29.67
CA CYS A 83 6.62 -7.70 30.77
C CYS A 83 7.88 -8.43 31.25
N PRO A 84 8.52 -8.03 32.38
CA PRO A 84 9.55 -8.85 32.97
C PRO A 84 8.84 -10.08 33.55
N HIS A 85 9.37 -11.28 33.27
CA HIS A 85 9.06 -12.45 34.08
C HIS A 85 9.49 -12.25 35.53
#